data_AF-A0A8J2LQM3-F1
#
_entry.id   AF-A0A8J2LQM3-F1
#
_cell.length_a   1.000
_cell.length_b   1.000
_cell.length_c   1.000
_cell.angle_alpha   90.00
_cell.angle_beta   90.00
_cell.angle_gamma   90.00
#
_symmetry.space_group_name_H-M   'P 1'
#
loop_
_entity.id
_entity.type
_entity.pdbx_description
1 polymer ?
#
loop_
_entity_poly.entity_id
_entity_poly.type
_entity_poly.pdbx_seq_one_letter_code
_entity_poly.pdbx_strand_id
1 'polypeptide(L)'
;MTKTYVTRYENQTAMNFPIYEGEEKNVKNNHLLGEIMMKNIQPAKAGVGRCDLLMRVDANGIFKVEATMQDDQANHEAIEISLTQNQPKYDVDELITEFAEIF
;
A
#
# COMPACT_ATOMS: atom_id res chain seq x y z
N MET A 1 -1.12 -6.74 -9.18
CA MET A 1 0.04 -5.90 -9.50
C MET A 1 1.02 -5.91 -8.33
N THR A 2 2.33 -5.84 -8.59
CA THR A 2 3.35 -5.62 -7.52
C THR A 2 4.04 -4.28 -7.77
N LYS A 3 4.23 -3.47 -6.73
CA LYS A 3 5.01 -2.23 -6.75
C LYS A 3 6.04 -2.26 -5.62
N THR A 4 7.25 -1.78 -5.87
CA THR A 4 8.30 -1.66 -4.83
C THR A 4 8.44 -0.21 -4.40
N TYR A 5 8.42 0.03 -3.09
CA TYR A 5 8.68 1.31 -2.46
C TYR A 5 9.98 1.25 -1.67
N VAL A 6 10.60 2.42 -1.45
CA VAL A 6 11.87 2.51 -0.72
C VAL A 6 11.79 3.56 0.38
N THR A 7 12.59 3.42 1.44
CA THR A 7 12.72 4.46 2.47
C THR A 7 13.15 5.77 1.84
N ARG A 8 12.52 6.88 2.25
CA ARG A 8 12.85 8.23 1.75
C ARG A 8 13.82 8.97 2.67
N TYR A 9 13.91 8.56 3.94
CA TYR A 9 14.75 9.21 4.95
C TYR A 9 15.76 8.25 5.57
N GLU A 10 16.84 8.84 6.08
CA GLU A 10 17.79 8.17 6.95
C GLU A 10 17.09 7.70 8.23
N ASN A 11 17.39 6.48 8.67
CA ASN A 11 16.85 5.87 9.88
C ASN A 11 15.31 5.80 9.94
N GLN A 12 14.63 5.80 8.79
CA GLN A 12 13.18 5.63 8.73
C GLN A 12 12.76 4.25 9.26
N THR A 13 11.86 4.23 10.24
CA THR A 13 11.44 3.00 10.95
C THR A 13 10.03 2.53 10.62
N ALA A 14 9.28 3.29 9.83
CA ALA A 14 7.92 2.96 9.42
C ALA A 14 7.60 3.46 8.01
N MET A 15 6.62 2.82 7.35
CA MET A 15 6.03 3.24 6.09
C MET A 15 4.51 3.16 6.18
N ASN A 16 3.79 4.18 5.70
CA ASN A 16 2.33 4.11 5.57
C ASN A 16 1.91 4.06 4.10
N PHE A 17 0.93 3.19 3.82
CA PHE A 17 0.37 2.96 2.50
C PHE A 17 -1.13 3.16 2.54
N PRO A 18 -1.62 4.41 2.45
CA PRO A 18 -3.03 4.68 2.25
C PRO A 18 -3.49 4.19 0.87
N ILE A 19 -4.65 3.54 0.86
CA ILE A 19 -5.26 2.89 -0.29
C ILE A 19 -6.50 3.69 -0.67
N TYR A 20 -6.52 4.20 -1.90
CA TYR A 20 -7.63 5.00 -2.42
C TYR A 20 -8.32 4.33 -3.60
N GLU A 21 -9.60 4.67 -3.76
CA GLU A 21 -10.44 4.36 -4.91
C GLU A 21 -10.86 5.66 -5.60
N GLY A 22 -10.62 5.76 -6.91
CA GLY A 22 -11.08 6.88 -7.74
C GLY A 22 -10.18 7.12 -8.95
N GLU A 23 -10.69 7.86 -9.92
CA GLU A 23 -10.03 8.11 -11.22
C GLU A 23 -9.12 9.34 -11.21
N GLU A 24 -9.16 10.15 -10.15
CA GLU A 24 -8.41 11.40 -10.08
C GLU A 24 -6.95 11.15 -9.76
N LYS A 25 -6.05 11.90 -10.41
CA LYS A 25 -4.60 11.80 -10.15
C LYS A 25 -4.22 12.27 -8.75
N ASN A 26 -5.01 13.15 -8.16
CA ASN A 26 -4.76 13.69 -6.84
C ASN A 26 -5.54 12.89 -5.80
N VAL A 27 -4.83 12.18 -4.93
CA VAL A 27 -5.44 11.33 -3.88
C VAL A 27 -6.42 12.07 -2.97
N LYS A 28 -6.31 13.40 -2.85
CA LYS A 28 -7.27 14.22 -2.08
C LYS A 28 -8.69 14.21 -2.65
N ASN A 29 -8.84 13.90 -3.93
CA ASN A 29 -10.13 13.83 -4.61
C ASN A 29 -10.67 12.39 -4.69
N ASN A 30 -9.91 11.41 -4.20
CA ASN A 30 -10.29 10.00 -4.19
C ASN A 30 -10.82 9.58 -2.82
N HIS A 31 -11.52 8.44 -2.79
CA HIS A 31 -12.06 7.87 -1.57
C HIS A 31 -11.01 6.99 -0.87
N LEU A 32 -10.70 7.25 0.39
CA LEU A 32 -9.81 6.39 1.18
C LEU A 32 -10.56 5.12 1.58
N LEU A 33 -10.07 3.97 1.12
CA LEU A 33 -10.60 2.65 1.47
C LEU A 33 -9.99 2.08 2.75
N GLY A 34 -8.71 2.36 3.00
CA GLY A 34 -7.97 1.85 4.15
C GLY A 34 -6.49 2.22 4.10
N GLU A 35 -5.71 1.71 5.05
CA GLU A 35 -4.27 1.92 5.11
C GLU A 35 -3.53 0.69 5.64
N ILE A 36 -2.32 0.46 5.15
CA ILE A 36 -1.35 -0.48 5.73
C ILE A 36 -0.19 0.31 6.31
N MET A 37 0.19 -0.02 7.54
CA MET A 37 1.37 0.56 8.18
C MET A 37 2.43 -0.50 8.44
N MET A 38 3.55 -0.41 7.71
CA MET A 38 4.75 -1.17 8.03
C MET A 38 5.49 -0.50 9.17
N LYS A 39 5.86 -1.26 10.19
CA LYS A 39 6.60 -0.80 11.37
C LYS A 39 7.88 -1.61 11.54
N ASN A 40 8.72 -1.23 12.50
CA ASN A 40 9.93 -1.96 12.85
C ASN A 40 10.91 -2.14 11.67
N ILE A 41 10.93 -1.18 10.74
CA ILE A 41 11.91 -1.15 9.66
C ILE A 41 13.28 -0.85 10.28
N GLN A 42 14.28 -1.65 9.93
CA GLN A 42 15.63 -1.48 10.46
C GLN A 42 16.20 -0.11 10.02
N PRO A 43 16.69 0.72 10.96
CA PRO A 43 17.28 2.01 10.61
C PRO A 43 18.47 1.85 9.63
N ALA A 44 18.36 2.49 8.47
CA ALA A 44 19.38 2.46 7.43
C ALA A 44 19.39 3.76 6.64
N LYS A 45 20.30 3.85 5.66
CA LYS A 45 20.31 4.98 4.73
C LYS A 45 19.03 5.06 3.91
N ALA A 46 18.67 6.26 3.47
CA ALA A 46 17.56 6.45 2.55
C ALA A 46 17.75 5.57 1.29
N GLY A 47 16.67 4.94 0.83
CA GLY A 47 16.65 4.07 -0.34
C GLY A 47 17.11 2.63 -0.08
N VAL A 48 17.61 2.30 1.12
CA VAL A 48 18.07 0.94 1.45
C VAL A 48 16.92 0.01 1.79
N GLY A 49 16.02 0.43 2.69
CA GLY A 49 14.85 -0.36 3.05
C GLY A 49 13.89 -0.40 1.87
N ARG A 50 13.54 -1.60 1.39
CA ARG A 50 12.64 -1.81 0.26
C ARG A 50 11.42 -2.61 0.70
N CYS A 51 10.24 -2.15 0.32
CA CYS A 51 8.97 -2.79 0.63
C CYS A 51 8.25 -3.13 -0.67
N ASP A 52 7.91 -4.40 -0.86
CA ASP A 52 7.06 -4.84 -1.95
C ASP A 52 5.60 -4.80 -1.52
N LEU A 53 4.80 -4.13 -2.33
CA LEU A 53 3.35 -4.01 -2.18
C LEU A 53 2.66 -4.81 -3.29
N LEU A 54 2.05 -5.94 -2.91
CA LEU A 54 1.25 -6.78 -3.78
C LEU A 54 -0.23 -6.44 -3.62
N MET A 55 -0.86 -6.05 -4.72
CA MET A 55 -2.28 -5.67 -4.79
C MET A 55 -3.03 -6.64 -5.71
N ARG A 56 -4.15 -7.19 -5.24
CA ARG A 56 -5.00 -8.10 -6.02
C ARG A 56 -6.47 -7.94 -5.67
N VAL A 57 -7.34 -7.97 -6.67
CA VAL A 57 -8.79 -8.12 -6.48
C VAL A 57 -9.16 -9.55 -6.84
N ASP A 58 -9.98 -10.20 -6.02
CA ASP A 58 -10.51 -11.53 -6.31
C ASP A 58 -11.87 -11.49 -7.04
N ALA A 59 -12.38 -12.66 -7.44
CA ALA A 59 -13.65 -12.76 -8.16
C ALA A 59 -14.88 -12.33 -7.33
N ASN A 60 -14.74 -12.21 -6.01
CA ASN A 60 -15.81 -11.78 -5.10
C ASN A 60 -15.79 -10.26 -4.87
N GLY A 61 -14.84 -9.54 -5.47
CA GLY A 61 -14.65 -8.11 -5.21
C GLY A 61 -13.93 -7.82 -3.90
N ILE A 62 -13.18 -8.79 -3.36
CA ILE A 62 -12.30 -8.54 -2.23
C ILE A 62 -10.97 -8.01 -2.77
N PHE A 63 -10.66 -6.77 -2.43
CA PHE A 63 -9.35 -6.18 -2.68
C PHE A 63 -8.41 -6.51 -1.54
N LYS A 64 -7.29 -7.16 -1.86
CA LYS A 64 -6.25 -7.48 -0.91
C LYS A 64 -4.97 -6.73 -1.26
N VAL A 65 -4.38 -6.15 -0.22
CA VAL A 65 -3.07 -5.50 -0.29
C VAL A 65 -2.16 -6.16 0.74
N GLU A 66 -0.99 -6.59 0.29
CA GLU A 66 0.05 -7.23 1.10
C GLU A 66 1.34 -6.41 0.96
N ALA A 67 1.90 -5.95 2.08
CA ALA A 67 3.18 -5.25 2.15
C ALA A 67 4.22 -6.17 2.79
N THR A 68 5.43 -6.24 2.23
CA THR A 68 6.50 -7.10 2.75
C THR A 68 7.86 -6.43 2.60
N MET A 69 8.66 -6.40 3.65
CA MET A 69 10.03 -5.91 3.57
C MET A 69 10.92 -6.93 2.84
N GLN A 70 11.73 -6.47 1.89
CA GLN A 70 12.60 -7.35 1.09
C GLN A 70 13.77 -7.92 1.91
N ASP A 71 14.25 -7.17 2.89
CA ASP A 71 15.36 -7.54 3.78
C ASP A 71 14.92 -8.30 5.04
N ASP A 72 13.62 -8.29 5.34
CA ASP A 72 13.01 -9.03 6.45
C ASP A 72 11.60 -9.52 6.06
N GLN A 73 11.52 -10.72 5.48
CA GLN A 73 10.24 -11.31 5.08
C GLN A 73 9.29 -11.59 6.26
N ALA A 74 9.79 -11.63 7.49
CA ALA A 74 8.93 -11.75 8.68
C ALA A 74 8.20 -10.44 8.98
N ASN A 75 8.74 -9.31 8.53
CA ASN A 75 8.09 -8.01 8.58
C ASN A 75 7.17 -7.84 7.35
N HIS A 76 5.91 -8.22 7.54
CA HIS A 76 4.85 -8.09 6.54
C HIS A 76 3.53 -7.71 7.20
N GLU A 77 2.69 -7.00 6.46
CA GLU A 77 1.34 -6.59 6.87
C GLU A 77 0.37 -6.75 5.71
N ALA A 78 -0.90 -6.99 6.01
CA ALA A 78 -1.92 -7.15 4.97
C ALA A 78 -3.29 -6.62 5.41
N ILE A 79 -4.07 -6.16 4.44
CA ILE A 79 -5.45 -5.72 4.61
C ILE A 79 -6.32 -6.32 3.49
N GLU A 80 -7.55 -6.68 3.83
CA GLU A 80 -8.60 -7.08 2.91
C GLU A 80 -9.75 -6.08 3.00
N ILE A 81 -10.19 -5.58 1.85
CA ILE A 81 -11.22 -4.56 1.70
C ILE A 81 -12.31 -5.11 0.80
N SER A 82 -13.54 -5.17 1.29
CA SER A 82 -14.69 -5.57 0.46
C SER A 82 -15.15 -4.40 -0.40
N LEU A 83 -14.98 -4.50 -1.72
CA LEU A 83 -15.52 -3.54 -2.67
C LEU A 83 -17.02 -3.85 -2.86
N THR A 84 -17.90 -3.07 -2.25
CA THR A 84 -19.35 -3.36 -2.28
C THR A 84 -19.94 -3.25 -3.69
N GLN A 85 -20.91 -4.13 -4.03
CA GLN A 85 -21.49 -4.35 -5.37
C GLN A 85 -22.19 -3.16 -6.05
N ASN A 86 -22.22 -1.96 -5.44
CA ASN A 86 -22.88 -0.78 -6.02
C ASN A 86 -21.93 0.15 -6.78
N GLN A 87 -20.69 -0.26 -6.97
CA GLN A 87 -19.73 0.45 -7.80
C GLN A 87 -19.35 -0.41 -9.01
N PRO A 88 -19.14 0.18 -10.20
CA PRO A 88 -18.66 -0.56 -11.36
C PRO A 88 -17.40 -1.35 -10.98
N LYS A 89 -17.26 -2.55 -11.53
CA LYS A 89 -16.13 -3.46 -11.25
C LYS A 89 -14.81 -2.71 -11.54
N TYR A 90 -14.21 -2.11 -10.52
CA TYR A 90 -12.96 -1.39 -10.68
C TYR A 90 -11.88 -2.37 -11.13
N ASP A 91 -11.11 -1.96 -12.12
CA ASP A 91 -9.88 -2.67 -12.43
C ASP A 91 -8.84 -2.33 -11.35
N VAL A 92 -7.89 -3.23 -11.08
CA VAL A 92 -6.84 -2.97 -10.07
C VAL A 92 -6.03 -1.71 -10.40
N ASP A 93 -6.01 -1.34 -11.69
CA ASP A 93 -5.33 -0.15 -12.21
C ASP A 93 -5.96 1.17 -11.73
N GLU A 94 -7.22 1.16 -11.27
CA GLU A 94 -7.94 2.32 -10.73
C GLU A 94 -7.75 2.47 -9.21
N LEU A 95 -7.09 1.50 -8.57
CA LEU A 95 -6.71 1.57 -7.17
C LEU A 95 -5.36 2.26 -7.04
N ILE A 96 -5.39 3.40 -6.34
CA ILE A 96 -4.23 4.26 -6.17
C ILE A 96 -3.72 4.05 -4.76
N THR A 97 -2.53 3.46 -4.67
CA THR A 97 -1.76 3.46 -3.42
C THR A 97 -0.62 4.46 -3.56
N GLU A 98 -0.56 5.42 -2.64
CA GLU A 98 0.58 6.30 -2.48
C GLU A 98 1.37 5.90 -1.23
N PHE A 99 2.68 6.09 -1.28
CA PHE A 99 3.51 6.02 -0.09
C PHE A 99 3.41 7.36 0.65
N ALA A 100 2.72 7.36 1.79
CA ALA A 100 2.59 8.49 2.68
C ALA A 100 3.48 8.31 3.91
N GLU A 101 4.06 9.42 4.36
CA GLU A 101 4.98 9.44 5.49
C GLU A 101 4.19 9.69 6.78
N ILE A 102 4.55 9.00 7.87
CA ILE A 102 4.09 9.32 9.22
C ILE A 102 5.33 9.75 9.99
N PHE A 103 5.29 10.99 10.52
CA PHE A 103 6.36 11.62 11.29
C PHE A 103 6.39 11.15 12.74
#